data_AF-A0A528N2G0-F1
#
_entry.id   AF-A0A528N2G0-F1
#
_cell.length_a   1.000
_cell.length_b   1.000
_cell.length_c   1.000
_cell.angle_alpha   90.00
_cell.angle_beta   90.00
_cell.angle_gamma   90.00
#
_symmetry.space_group_name_H-M   'P 1'
#
loop_
_entity.id
_entity.type
_entity.pdbx_description
1 polymer ?
#
loop_
_entity_poly.entity_id
_entity_poly.type
_entity_poly.pdbx_seq_one_letter_code
_entity_poly.pdbx_strand_id
1 'polypeptide(L)'
;GLRSWCVSVAVVEDGRTLAGVLECPATEETYWALPGEGAFLNGRRIAVRRPAAMVEIGGPKPLIALMPAQWQGRLSRVPYIP
;
A
#
# COMPACT_ATOMS: atom_id res chain seq x y z
N GLY A 1 -19.12 11.29 -1.44
CA GLY A 1 -18.24 10.50 -2.32
C GLY A 1 -17.18 9.83 -1.47
N LEU A 2 -16.75 8.62 -1.83
CA LEU A 2 -15.58 7.99 -1.21
C LEU A 2 -14.36 8.88 -1.50
N ARG A 3 -13.57 9.19 -0.47
CA ARG A 3 -12.33 9.96 -0.64
C ARG A 3 -11.18 9.08 -1.16
N SER A 4 -11.30 7.77 -1.01
CA SER A 4 -10.31 6.77 -1.42
C SER A 4 -10.58 6.30 -2.85
N TRP A 5 -10.16 7.09 -3.84
CA TRP A 5 -10.14 6.67 -5.24
C TRP A 5 -8.95 7.28 -5.96
N CYS A 6 -8.52 6.64 -7.05
CA CYS A 6 -7.47 7.17 -7.90
C CYS A 6 -7.71 6.84 -9.38
N VAL A 7 -7.12 7.65 -10.25
CA VAL A 7 -6.87 7.29 -11.66
C VAL A 7 -5.51 6.62 -11.72
N SER A 8 -5.45 5.40 -12.27
CA SER A 8 -4.22 4.64 -12.42
C SER A 8 -3.76 4.64 -13.87
N VAL A 9 -2.50 5.03 -14.11
CA VAL A 9 -1.88 5.04 -15.45
C VAL A 9 -0.51 4.38 -15.38
N ALA A 10 -0.19 3.56 -16.38
CA ALA A 10 1.15 2.99 -16.55
C ALA A 10 1.60 3.10 -18.01
N VAL A 11 2.89 3.36 -18.21
CA VAL A 11 3.53 3.30 -19.52
C VAL A 11 4.28 1.97 -19.61
N VAL A 12 3.97 1.18 -20.62
CA VAL A 12 4.57 -0.14 -20.85
C VAL A 12 5.06 -0.22 -22.29
N GLU A 13 6.31 -0.62 -22.45
CA GLU A 13 6.97 -0.83 -23.74
C GLU A 13 7.65 -2.21 -23.72
N ASP A 14 7.46 -3.02 -24.75
CA ASP A 14 8.03 -4.38 -24.85
C ASP A 14 7.82 -5.26 -23.60
N GLY A 15 6.63 -5.13 -22.98
CA GLY A 15 6.27 -5.87 -21.76
C GLY A 15 6.97 -5.38 -20.49
N ARG A 16 7.72 -4.27 -20.55
CA ARG A 16 8.39 -3.65 -19.40
C ARG A 16 7.69 -2.36 -19.00
N THR A 17 7.38 -2.22 -17.71
CA THR A 17 6.84 -0.97 -17.16
C THR A 17 7.94 0.10 -17.11
N LEU A 18 7.71 1.23 -17.76
CA LEU A 18 8.61 2.39 -17.78
C LEU A 18 8.24 3.43 -16.73
N ALA A 19 6.96 3.59 -16.45
CA ALA A 19 6.44 4.52 -15.45
C ALA A 19 5.07 4.05 -14.92
N GLY A 20 4.75 4.41 -13.68
CA GLY A 20 3.43 4.24 -13.09
C GLY A 20 3.03 5.47 -12.29
N VAL A 21 1.76 5.86 -12.38
CA VAL A 21 1.18 7.01 -11.67
C VAL A 21 -0.19 6.65 -11.11
N LEU A 22 -0.44 7.02 -9.86
CA LEU A 22 -1.77 7.07 -9.24
C LEU A 22 -2.08 8.53 -8.90
N GLU A 23 -3.09 9.09 -9.56
CA GLU A 23 -3.61 10.42 -9.25
C GLU A 23 -4.84 10.27 -8.36
N CYS A 24 -4.82 10.85 -7.16
CA CYS A 24 -5.89 10.82 -6.18
C CYS A 24 -6.48 12.23 -5.98
N PRO A 25 -7.42 12.69 -6.83
CA PRO A 25 -7.87 14.09 -6.79
C PRO A 25 -8.57 14.49 -5.49
N ALA A 26 -9.21 13.53 -4.80
CA ALA A 26 -9.91 13.80 -3.54
C ALA A 26 -8.98 14.01 -2.33
N THR A 27 -7.70 13.67 -2.47
CA THR A 27 -6.65 13.87 -1.46
C THR A 27 -5.53 14.80 -1.92
N GLU A 28 -5.56 15.28 -3.17
CA GLU A 28 -4.48 16.09 -3.78
C GLU A 28 -3.12 15.36 -3.72
N GLU A 29 -3.16 14.05 -3.98
CA GLU A 29 -1.99 13.19 -3.93
C GLU A 29 -1.72 12.57 -5.30
N THR A 30 -0.52 12.79 -5.82
CA THR A 30 0.03 12.12 -7.01
C THR A 30 1.16 11.20 -6.56
N TYR A 31 0.91 9.90 -6.63
CA TYR A 31 1.93 8.87 -6.44
C TYR A 31 2.53 8.52 -7.78
N TRP A 32 3.84 8.43 -7.90
CA TRP A 32 4.48 7.98 -9.14
C TRP A 32 5.79 7.23 -8.89
N ALA A 33 6.19 6.40 -9.84
CA ALA A 33 7.43 5.64 -9.76
C ALA A 33 8.02 5.38 -11.14
N LEU A 34 9.36 5.28 -11.19
CA LEU A 34 10.11 4.81 -12.35
C LEU A 34 11.03 3.64 -11.94
N PRO A 35 11.32 2.68 -12.83
CA PRO A 35 12.27 1.62 -12.58
C PRO A 35 13.65 2.18 -12.17
N GLY A 36 14.24 1.64 -11.10
CA GLY A 36 15.55 2.09 -10.59
C GLY A 36 15.52 3.41 -9.81
N GLU A 37 14.60 4.33 -10.14
CA GLU A 37 14.46 5.62 -9.46
C GLU A 37 13.56 5.56 -8.22
N GLY A 38 12.80 4.48 -8.01
CA GLY A 38 11.93 4.32 -6.85
C GLY A 38 10.61 5.09 -6.95
N ALA A 39 9.98 5.36 -5.80
CA ALA A 39 8.61 5.88 -5.70
C ALA A 39 8.53 7.24 -5.00
N PHE A 40 7.52 8.03 -5.37
CA PHE A 40 7.34 9.41 -4.96
C PHE A 40 5.86 9.70 -4.67
N LEU A 41 5.62 10.63 -3.74
CA LEU A 41 4.33 11.25 -3.46
C LEU A 41 4.51 12.76 -3.55
N ASN A 42 3.78 13.43 -4.45
CA ASN A 42 3.86 14.89 -4.64
C ASN A 42 5.31 15.39 -4.79
N GLY A 43 6.12 14.65 -5.56
CA GLY A 43 7.53 14.94 -5.82
C GLY A 43 8.50 14.55 -4.70
N ARG A 44 8.02 14.12 -3.53
CA ARG A 44 8.86 13.67 -2.41
C ARG A 44 9.04 12.16 -2.49
N ARG A 45 10.29 11.69 -2.42
CA ARG A 45 10.61 10.25 -2.39
C ARG A 45 9.97 9.59 -1.16
N ILE A 46 9.32 8.45 -1.37
CA ILE A 46 8.70 7.63 -0.33
C ILE A 46 9.35 6.25 -0.25
N ALA A 47 9.18 5.59 0.89
CA ALA A 47 9.62 4.22 1.12
C ALA A 47 8.61 3.50 2.01
N VAL A 48 8.59 2.17 1.90
CA VAL A 48 7.81 1.35 2.84
C VAL A 48 8.34 1.54 4.26
N ARG A 49 7.42 1.50 5.23
CA ARG A 49 7.82 1.55 6.64
C ARG A 49 8.70 0.37 7.00
N ARG A 50 9.59 0.55 8.00
CA ARG A 50 10.33 -0.57 8.58
C ARG A 50 9.37 -1.57 9.25
N PRO A 51 9.67 -2.87 9.24
CA PRO A 51 8.89 -3.85 9.98
C PRO A 51 8.80 -3.46 11.46
N ALA A 52 7.59 -3.49 12.00
CA ALA A 52 7.36 -3.31 13.43
C ALA A 52 7.42 -4.66 14.15
N ALA A 53 7.70 -4.63 15.46
CA ALA A 53 7.68 -5.84 16.29
C ALA A 53 6.28 -6.49 16.30
N MET A 54 5.25 -5.63 16.28
CA MET A 54 3.84 -5.99 16.21
C MET A 54 3.32 -5.79 14.77
N VAL A 55 2.63 -6.80 14.28
CA VAL A 55 2.03 -6.86 12.95
C VAL A 55 0.57 -6.46 13.04
N GLU A 56 0.18 -5.48 12.24
CA GLU A 56 -1.21 -5.07 12.11
C GLU A 56 -1.90 -5.93 11.06
N ILE A 57 -3.03 -6.53 11.40
CA ILE A 57 -3.79 -7.38 10.49
C ILE A 57 -5.27 -6.98 10.48
N GLY A 58 -5.78 -6.70 9.28
CA GLY A 58 -7.21 -6.55 9.00
C GLY A 58 -7.74 -7.83 8.37
N GLY A 59 -8.91 -8.31 8.81
CA GLY A 59 -9.53 -9.49 8.21
C GLY A 59 -10.57 -10.17 9.11
N PRO A 60 -11.20 -11.26 8.63
CA PRO A 60 -12.19 -12.01 9.39
C PRO A 60 -11.59 -12.59 10.69
N LYS A 61 -12.25 -12.33 11.82
CA LYS A 61 -11.82 -12.83 13.14
C LYS A 61 -11.52 -14.34 13.17
N PRO A 62 -12.30 -15.23 12.52
CA PRO A 62 -12.02 -16.65 12.53
C PRO A 62 -10.68 -17.00 11.88
N LEU A 63 -10.32 -16.35 10.76
CA LEU A 63 -9.05 -16.60 10.07
C LEU A 63 -7.86 -16.10 10.90
N ILE A 64 -8.01 -14.95 11.55
CA ILE A 64 -6.95 -14.41 12.41
C ILE A 64 -6.75 -15.31 13.66
N ALA A 65 -7.82 -15.91 14.19
CA ALA A 65 -7.73 -16.84 15.32
C ALA A 65 -7.00 -18.15 14.97
N LEU A 66 -6.99 -18.55 13.69
CA LEU A 66 -6.30 -19.74 13.20
C LEU A 66 -4.80 -19.51 12.95
N MET A 67 -4.26 -18.31 13.19
CA MET A 67 -2.84 -18.03 12.99
C MET A 67 -1.97 -18.87 13.95
N PRO A 68 -0.81 -19.38 13.48
CA PRO A 68 0.10 -20.18 14.29
C PRO A 68 0.53 -19.47 15.59
N ALA A 69 0.83 -20.25 16.64
CA ALA A 69 1.15 -19.73 17.97
C ALA A 69 2.29 -18.70 17.98
N GLN A 70 3.29 -18.85 17.10
CA GLN A 70 4.40 -17.88 16.98
C GLN A 70 3.95 -16.46 16.59
N TRP A 71 2.73 -16.31 16.06
CA TRP A 71 2.16 -15.02 15.67
C TRP A 71 1.19 -14.45 16.70
N GLN A 72 0.59 -15.27 17.58
CA GLN A 72 -0.51 -14.83 18.45
C GLN A 72 -0.12 -13.68 19.41
N GLY A 73 1.13 -13.63 19.87
CA GLY A 73 1.66 -12.54 20.69
C GLY A 73 2.21 -11.33 19.91
N ARG A 74 2.20 -11.39 18.57
CA ARG A 74 2.77 -10.38 17.68
C ARG A 74 1.73 -9.73 16.77
N LEU A 75 0.45 -10.03 16.92
CA LEU A 75 -0.62 -9.52 16.06
C LEU A 75 -1.48 -8.48 16.79
N SER A 76 -1.62 -7.30 16.17
CA SER A 76 -2.63 -6.31 16.49
C SER A 76 -3.72 -6.35 15.42
N ARG A 77 -4.98 -6.46 15.83
CA ARG A 77 -6.12 -6.43 14.89
C ARG A 77 -6.48 -4.97 14.60
N VAL A 78 -6.48 -4.60 13.33
CA VAL A 78 -6.93 -3.26 12.91
C VAL A 78 -8.34 -3.33 12.33
N PRO A 79 -9.13 -2.23 12.45
CA PRO A 79 -10.42 -2.12 11.79
C PRO A 79 -10.31 -2.31 10.27
N TYR A 80 -11.44 -2.61 9.65
CA TYR A 80 -11.53 -2.62 8.18
C TYR A 80 -11.16 -1.23 7.63
N ILE A 81 -10.20 -1.20 6.71
CA ILE A 81 -9.87 0.00 5.93
C ILE A 81 -10.69 -0.11 4.63
N PRO A 82 -11.64 0.81 4.40
CA PRO A 82 -12.55 0.76 3.26
C PRO A 82 -11.90 1.04 1.91
#